data_AF-A0A9X1R4P0-F1
#
_entry.id   AF-A0A9X1R4P0-F1
#
_cell.length_a   1.000
_cell.length_b   1.000
_cell.length_c   1.000
_cell.angle_alpha   90.00
_cell.angle_beta   90.00
_cell.angle_gamma   90.00
#
_symmetry.space_group_name_H-M   'P 1'
#
loop_
_entity.id
_entity.type
_entity.pdbx_description
1 polymer ?
#
loop_
_entity_poly.entity_id
_entity_poly.type
_entity_poly.pdbx_seq_one_letter_code
_entity_poly.pdbx_strand_id
1 'polypeptide(L)'
;MKKTVPLILLIAFLGYYFYKTEKLNSELMEMNIELTQKYFDCIRGGNNNELIYENGIQKVEIKILNGNDYLEYDKPTKTDFVLTNIEPKTFSVYGAGIRVLGTKGETMKTEIKVPINYLETDTLNVKIRFGEKPEENHEFNIPMKTTE
;
A
#
# COMPACT_ATOMS: atom_id res chain seq x y z
N MET A 1 -33.35 55.14 -15.12
CA MET A 1 -31.90 55.47 -14.98
C MET A 1 -31.09 54.21 -15.26
N LYS A 2 -30.32 54.15 -16.35
CA LYS A 2 -29.42 53.02 -16.63
C LYS A 2 -28.17 53.19 -15.77
N LYS A 3 -27.96 52.28 -14.80
CA LYS A 3 -26.73 52.24 -14.00
C LYS A 3 -25.60 51.72 -14.90
N THR A 4 -24.79 52.63 -15.44
CA THR A 4 -23.53 52.27 -16.11
C THR A 4 -22.51 51.94 -15.03
N VAL A 5 -22.12 50.66 -14.94
CA VAL A 5 -20.96 50.27 -14.13
C VAL A 5 -19.74 50.93 -14.79
N PRO A 6 -18.95 51.74 -14.07
CA PRO A 6 -17.81 52.41 -14.68
C PRO A 6 -16.80 51.36 -15.14
N LEU A 7 -16.27 51.54 -16.36
CA LEU A 7 -15.37 50.60 -17.04
C LEU A 7 -14.20 50.13 -16.15
N ILE A 8 -13.71 51.01 -15.27
CA ILE A 8 -12.65 50.75 -14.29
C ILE A 8 -13.04 49.65 -13.29
N LEU A 9 -14.29 49.65 -12.81
CA LEU A 9 -14.80 48.62 -11.91
C LEU A 9 -14.89 47.26 -12.61
N LEU A 10 -15.28 47.25 -13.90
CA LEU A 10 -15.33 46.04 -14.70
C LEU A 10 -13.94 45.41 -14.89
N ILE A 11 -12.93 46.26 -15.18
CA ILE A 11 -11.54 45.83 -15.32
C ILE A 11 -10.98 45.29 -14.00
N ALA A 12 -11.28 45.94 -12.88
CA ALA A 12 -10.86 45.48 -11.56
C ALA A 12 -11.47 44.12 -11.19
N PHE A 13 -12.76 43.91 -11.49
CA PHE A 13 -13.43 42.63 -11.27
C PHE A 13 -12.85 41.51 -12.15
N LEU A 14 -12.58 41.80 -13.42
CA LEU A 14 -11.96 40.84 -14.33
C LEU A 14 -10.55 40.48 -13.85
N GLY A 15 -9.72 41.46 -13.48
CA GLY A 15 -8.38 41.22 -12.95
C GLY A 15 -8.39 40.38 -11.68
N TYR A 16 -9.30 40.65 -10.74
CA TYR A 16 -9.46 39.83 -9.54
C TYR A 16 -9.90 38.39 -9.86
N TYR A 17 -10.82 38.24 -10.82
CA TYR A 17 -11.28 36.92 -11.24
C TYR A 17 -10.15 36.10 -11.88
N PHE A 18 -9.38 36.69 -12.79
CA PHE A 18 -8.21 36.06 -13.41
C PHE A 18 -7.16 35.65 -12.37
N TYR A 19 -6.80 36.56 -11.46
CA TYR A 19 -5.86 36.26 -10.37
C TYR A 19 -6.32 35.08 -9.51
N LYS A 20 -7.61 35.04 -9.15
CA LYS A 20 -8.17 33.94 -8.36
C LYS A 20 -8.11 32.60 -9.09
N THR A 21 -8.38 32.59 -10.40
CA THR A 21 -8.32 31.36 -11.21
C THR A 21 -6.89 30.85 -11.40
N GLU A 22 -5.91 31.73 -11.61
CA GLU A 22 -4.49 31.34 -11.70
C GLU A 22 -3.99 30.76 -10.39
N LYS A 23 -4.35 31.39 -9.26
CA LYS A 23 -3.98 30.89 -7.93
C LYS A 23 -4.53 29.49 -7.67
N LEU A 24 -5.81 29.26 -7.98
CA LEU A 24 -6.43 27.95 -7.80
C LEU A 24 -5.78 26.87 -8.68
N ASN A 25 -5.41 27.21 -9.92
CA ASN A 25 -4.73 26.29 -10.82
C ASN A 25 -3.31 25.95 -10.32
N SER A 26 -2.61 26.91 -9.71
CA SER A 26 -1.29 26.69 -9.10
C SER A 26 -1.39 25.73 -7.91
N GLU A 27 -2.34 25.95 -7.00
CA GLU A 27 -2.58 25.08 -5.84
C GLU A 27 -2.95 23.64 -6.28
N LEU A 28 -3.77 23.51 -7.33
CA LEU A 28 -4.11 22.20 -7.91
C LEU A 28 -2.89 21.50 -8.52
N MET A 29 -2.01 22.26 -9.17
CA MET A 29 -0.78 21.74 -9.76
C MET A 29 0.20 21.25 -8.69
N GLU A 30 0.35 21.99 -7.58
CA GLU A 30 1.18 21.57 -6.44
C GLU A 30 0.66 20.28 -5.80
N MET A 31 -0.65 20.19 -5.54
CA MET A 31 -1.25 18.95 -5.02
C MET A 31 -1.01 17.76 -5.96
N ASN A 32 -1.17 17.94 -7.28
CA ASN A 32 -0.91 16.88 -8.25
C ASN A 32 0.56 16.46 -8.28
N ILE A 33 1.50 17.41 -8.15
CA ILE A 33 2.93 17.11 -8.05
C ILE A 33 3.21 16.30 -6.77
N GLU A 34 2.66 16.70 -5.62
CA GLU A 34 2.85 15.99 -4.34
C GLU A 34 2.28 14.56 -4.41
N LEU A 35 1.08 14.39 -4.96
CA LEU A 35 0.47 13.08 -5.21
C LEU A 35 1.32 12.22 -6.14
N THR A 36 1.86 12.82 -7.20
CA THR A 36 2.70 12.12 -8.18
C THR A 36 4.05 11.75 -7.58
N GLN A 37 4.67 12.62 -6.79
CA GLN A 37 5.92 12.34 -6.07
C GLN A 37 5.71 11.23 -5.05
N LYS A 38 4.65 11.29 -4.24
CA LYS A 38 4.30 10.24 -3.28
C LYS A 38 4.07 8.89 -3.96
N TYR A 39 3.43 8.90 -5.14
CA TYR A 39 3.24 7.70 -5.96
C TYR A 39 4.57 7.16 -6.53
N PHE A 40 5.45 8.02 -7.03
CA PHE A 40 6.76 7.61 -7.55
C PHE A 40 7.76 7.19 -6.47
N ASP A 41 7.71 7.79 -5.29
CA ASP A 41 8.52 7.39 -4.13
C ASP A 41 8.08 6.02 -3.61
N CYS A 42 6.78 5.71 -3.69
CA CYS A 42 6.26 4.36 -3.44
C CYS A 42 6.74 3.33 -4.48
N ILE A 43 7.00 3.74 -5.73
CA ILE A 43 7.50 2.85 -6.79
C ILE A 43 9.03 2.71 -6.77
N ARG A 44 9.76 3.74 -6.28
CA ARG A 44 11.24 3.74 -6.22
C ARG A 44 11.81 3.19 -4.92
N GLY A 45 10.98 2.81 -3.96
CA GLY A 45 11.36 2.26 -2.65
C GLY A 45 12.03 0.88 -2.68
N GLY A 46 12.74 0.50 -3.75
CA GLY A 46 13.47 -0.75 -3.91
C GLY A 46 14.58 -0.95 -2.87
N ASN A 47 14.18 -1.28 -1.64
CA ASN A 47 14.90 -2.16 -0.74
C ASN A 47 14.25 -3.54 -0.91
N ASN A 48 15.05 -4.57 -1.16
CA ASN A 48 14.63 -5.92 -1.59
C ASN A 48 13.83 -6.75 -0.55
N ASN A 49 13.09 -6.12 0.36
CA ASN A 49 12.21 -6.72 1.38
C ASN A 49 10.83 -6.04 1.41
N GLU A 50 10.34 -5.50 0.29
CA GLU A 50 9.03 -4.83 0.27
C GLU A 50 7.91 -5.84 0.56
N LEU A 51 7.45 -5.84 1.81
CA LEU A 51 6.28 -6.56 2.29
C LEU A 51 4.98 -5.85 1.87
N ILE A 52 4.99 -5.19 0.72
CA ILE A 52 3.87 -4.40 0.17
C ILE A 52 3.67 -4.78 -1.29
N TYR A 53 2.42 -5.06 -1.65
CA TYR A 53 1.98 -5.27 -3.02
C TYR A 53 0.86 -4.29 -3.36
N GLU A 54 0.95 -3.65 -4.53
CA GLU A 54 -0.05 -2.72 -5.04
C GLU A 54 -0.46 -3.08 -6.47
N ASN A 55 -1.77 -3.08 -6.74
CA ASN A 55 -2.36 -3.27 -8.07
C ASN A 55 -3.52 -2.27 -8.26
N GLY A 56 -3.22 -1.14 -8.92
CA GLY A 56 -4.19 -0.05 -9.06
C GLY A 56 -4.57 0.53 -7.69
N ILE A 57 -5.84 0.41 -7.31
CA ILE A 57 -6.34 0.88 -6.00
C ILE A 57 -6.21 -0.18 -4.89
N GLN A 58 -5.84 -1.41 -5.24
CA GLN A 58 -5.78 -2.54 -4.33
C GLN A 58 -4.38 -2.64 -3.73
N LYS A 59 -4.30 -2.91 -2.42
CA LYS A 59 -3.01 -3.06 -1.73
C LYS A 59 -3.07 -4.15 -0.67
N VAL A 60 -1.95 -4.87 -0.53
CA VAL A 60 -1.69 -5.81 0.56
C VAL A 60 -0.37 -5.45 1.21
N GLU A 61 -0.37 -5.32 2.54
CA GLU A 61 0.84 -5.08 3.34
C GLU A 61 0.98 -6.20 4.39
N ILE A 62 2.15 -6.83 4.47
CA ILE A 62 2.50 -7.81 5.51
C ILE A 62 3.20 -7.08 6.66
N LYS A 63 2.65 -7.21 7.86
CA LYS A 63 3.26 -6.72 9.10
C LYS A 63 3.73 -7.90 9.93
N ILE A 64 5.04 -8.00 10.15
CA ILE A 64 5.63 -9.00 11.05
C ILE A 64 5.60 -8.44 12.48
N LEU A 65 4.92 -9.14 13.39
CA LEU A 65 4.65 -8.65 14.75
C LEU A 65 5.69 -9.15 15.78
N ASN A 66 6.94 -9.32 15.36
CA ASN A 66 8.07 -9.62 16.25
C ASN A 66 9.00 -8.41 16.49
N GLY A 67 8.72 -7.26 15.86
CA GLY A 67 9.57 -6.06 15.93
C GLY A 67 10.76 -6.07 14.98
N ASN A 68 10.89 -7.07 14.12
CA ASN A 68 11.92 -7.21 13.10
C ASN A 68 11.31 -7.24 11.69
N ASP A 69 12.16 -7.17 10.67
CA ASP A 69 11.83 -7.31 9.25
C ASP A 69 12.03 -8.73 8.71
N TYR A 70 12.27 -9.71 9.59
CA TYR A 70 12.49 -11.11 9.27
C TYR A 70 11.70 -12.03 10.21
N LEU A 71 11.51 -13.29 9.80
CA LEU A 71 10.97 -14.36 10.62
C LEU A 71 12.11 -15.20 11.22
N GLU A 72 11.86 -15.80 12.38
CA GLU A 72 12.81 -16.73 13.01
C GLU A 72 12.37 -18.17 12.77
N TYR A 73 13.31 -19.05 12.41
CA TYR A 73 13.03 -20.49 12.32
C TYR A 73 12.54 -21.05 13.66
N ASP A 74 11.67 -22.06 13.59
CA ASP A 74 11.08 -22.78 14.73
C ASP A 74 10.30 -21.92 15.75
N LYS A 75 10.13 -20.63 15.48
CA LYS A 75 9.43 -19.69 16.35
C LYS A 75 8.12 -19.22 15.70
N PRO A 76 6.96 -19.50 16.31
CA PRO A 76 5.70 -18.98 15.81
C PRO A 76 5.70 -17.44 15.91
N THR A 77 5.54 -16.79 14.76
CA THR A 77 5.50 -15.34 14.66
C THR A 77 4.16 -14.90 14.11
N LYS A 78 3.49 -13.99 14.82
CA LYS A 78 2.24 -13.40 14.35
C LYS A 78 2.53 -12.45 13.20
N THR A 79 1.70 -12.50 12.17
CA THR A 79 1.73 -11.54 11.07
C THR A 79 0.32 -11.07 10.73
N ASP A 80 0.22 -9.82 10.30
CA ASP A 80 -1.02 -9.22 9.83
C ASP A 80 -0.90 -8.93 8.33
N PHE A 81 -1.87 -9.40 7.54
CA PHE A 81 -2.05 -9.01 6.14
C PHE A 81 -3.10 -7.91 6.10
N VAL A 82 -2.67 -6.67 5.94
CA VAL A 82 -3.53 -5.48 5.87
C VAL A 82 -3.99 -5.30 4.42
N LEU A 83 -5.30 -5.23 4.23
CA LEU A 83 -5.95 -5.23 2.93
C LEU A 83 -6.55 -3.85 2.67
N THR A 84 -6.21 -3.20 1.56
CA THR A 84 -6.83 -1.93 1.15
C THR A 84 -7.61 -2.15 -0.13
N ASN A 85 -8.90 -1.81 -0.14
CA ASN A 85 -9.81 -1.99 -1.28
C ASN A 85 -9.89 -3.45 -1.80
N ILE A 86 -9.71 -4.42 -0.91
CA ILE A 86 -9.83 -5.86 -1.20
C ILE A 86 -10.84 -6.46 -0.22
N GLU A 87 -11.87 -7.13 -0.76
CA GLU A 87 -12.86 -7.84 0.05
C GLU A 87 -12.17 -9.03 0.76
N PRO A 88 -12.13 -9.07 2.11
CA PRO A 88 -11.37 -10.09 2.83
C PRO A 88 -11.81 -11.52 2.56
N LYS A 89 -13.08 -11.74 2.19
CA LYS A 89 -13.61 -13.06 1.83
C LYS A 89 -13.02 -13.61 0.53
N THR A 90 -12.48 -12.75 -0.32
CA THR A 90 -11.85 -13.13 -1.59
C THR A 90 -10.35 -13.30 -1.46
N PHE A 91 -9.77 -12.83 -0.36
CA PHE A 91 -8.33 -12.88 -0.10
C PHE A 91 -7.93 -14.23 0.49
N SER A 92 -6.84 -14.79 -0.03
CA SER A 92 -6.21 -15.99 0.49
C SER A 92 -4.71 -15.83 0.55
N VAL A 93 -4.09 -16.45 1.56
CA VAL A 93 -2.64 -16.50 1.76
C VAL A 93 -2.21 -17.95 1.88
N TYR A 94 -1.11 -18.30 1.24
CA TYR A 94 -0.57 -19.66 1.20
C TYR A 94 0.96 -19.62 1.32
N GLY A 95 1.52 -20.60 2.01
CA GLY A 95 2.96 -20.71 2.22
C GLY A 95 3.27 -21.71 3.33
N ALA A 96 4.55 -22.05 3.46
CA ALA A 96 4.99 -22.99 4.49
C ALA A 96 4.74 -22.42 5.89
N GLY A 97 4.21 -23.25 6.78
CA GLY A 97 4.06 -22.90 8.19
C GLY A 97 3.01 -21.83 8.51
N ILE A 98 2.23 -21.38 7.52
CA ILE A 98 1.20 -20.35 7.71
C ILE A 98 -0.06 -20.97 8.30
N ARG A 99 -0.53 -20.39 9.40
CA ARG A 99 -1.80 -20.69 10.05
C ARG A 99 -2.66 -19.43 10.10
N VAL A 100 -3.83 -19.46 9.46
CA VAL A 100 -4.81 -18.36 9.54
C VAL A 100 -5.50 -18.41 10.92
N LEU A 101 -5.42 -17.30 11.65
CA LEU A 101 -6.05 -17.13 12.96
C LEU A 101 -7.48 -16.55 12.83
N GLY A 102 -7.75 -15.84 11.74
CA GLY A 102 -9.04 -15.27 11.42
C GLY A 102 -8.91 -13.90 10.77
N THR A 103 -10.05 -13.29 10.46
CA THR A 103 -10.11 -11.97 9.82
C THR A 103 -10.82 -10.99 10.75
N LYS A 104 -10.25 -9.79 10.92
CA LYS A 104 -10.86 -8.70 11.68
C LYS A 104 -10.84 -7.42 10.84
N GLY A 105 -12.01 -7.03 10.33
CA GLY A 105 -12.12 -5.92 9.38
C GLY A 105 -11.29 -6.18 8.14
N GLU A 106 -10.46 -5.20 7.77
CA GLU A 106 -9.57 -5.22 6.62
C GLU A 106 -8.21 -5.90 6.91
N THR A 107 -8.16 -6.81 7.88
CA THR A 107 -6.91 -7.48 8.26
C THR A 107 -7.12 -8.97 8.44
N MET A 108 -6.37 -9.76 7.69
CA MET A 108 -6.24 -11.20 7.91
C MET A 108 -5.07 -11.45 8.86
N LYS A 109 -5.36 -12.10 9.98
CA LYS A 109 -4.38 -12.40 11.03
C LYS A 109 -3.85 -13.81 10.82
N THR A 110 -2.54 -13.97 10.84
CA THR A 110 -1.90 -15.28 10.71
C THR A 110 -0.79 -15.47 11.74
N GLU A 111 -0.38 -16.72 11.90
CA GLU A 111 0.81 -17.13 12.61
C GLU A 111 1.65 -17.95 11.66
N ILE A 112 2.94 -17.65 11.57
CA ILE A 112 3.88 -18.35 10.69
C ILE A 112 4.93 -19.04 11.55
N LYS A 113 5.07 -20.35 11.38
CA LYS A 113 6.13 -21.15 12.00
C LYS A 113 6.75 -22.09 10.97
N VAL A 114 7.98 -21.82 10.57
CA VAL A 114 8.73 -22.63 9.61
C VAL A 114 9.85 -23.38 10.35
N PRO A 115 9.92 -24.71 10.26
CA PRO A 115 11.01 -25.47 10.88
C PRO A 115 12.38 -25.15 10.27
N ILE A 116 13.45 -25.26 11.07
CA ILE A 116 14.82 -25.20 10.52
C ILE A 116 15.06 -26.31 9.50
N ASN A 117 15.85 -26.04 8.47
CA ASN A 117 16.12 -26.95 7.32
C ASN A 117 14.90 -27.28 6.45
N TYR A 118 13.78 -26.55 6.59
CA TYR A 118 12.63 -26.71 5.71
C TYR A 118 12.84 -26.05 4.34
N LEU A 119 13.57 -24.94 4.31
CA LEU A 119 13.81 -24.13 3.10
C LEU A 119 15.24 -24.38 2.57
N GLU A 120 15.39 -24.34 1.26
CA GLU A 120 16.71 -24.40 0.60
C GLU A 120 17.51 -23.09 0.77
N THR A 121 16.81 -21.98 1.01
CA THR A 121 17.36 -20.64 1.22
C THR A 121 16.73 -19.99 2.44
N ASP A 122 17.40 -18.97 3.00
CA ASP A 122 16.90 -18.17 4.13
C ASP A 122 15.81 -17.16 3.72
N THR A 123 14.88 -17.60 2.87
CA THR A 123 13.77 -16.80 2.34
C THR A 123 12.50 -17.65 2.26
N LEU A 124 11.49 -17.25 3.02
CA LEU A 124 10.14 -17.82 2.92
C LEU A 124 9.38 -17.16 1.78
N ASN A 125 8.94 -17.97 0.82
CA ASN A 125 8.01 -17.54 -0.22
C ASN A 125 6.57 -17.64 0.30
N VAL A 126 5.88 -16.50 0.35
CA VAL A 126 4.47 -16.39 0.74
C VAL A 126 3.66 -15.92 -0.46
N LYS A 127 2.66 -16.70 -0.86
CA LYS A 127 1.80 -16.38 -2.01
C LYS A 127 0.48 -15.81 -1.51
N ILE A 128 0.01 -14.77 -2.17
CA ILE A 128 -1.32 -14.20 -1.95
C ILE A 128 -2.14 -14.28 -3.23
N ARG A 129 -3.46 -14.33 -3.05
CA ARG A 129 -4.45 -14.29 -4.12
C ARG A 129 -5.68 -13.54 -3.66
N PHE A 130 -6.27 -12.73 -4.54
CA PHE A 130 -7.56 -12.08 -4.30
C PHE A 130 -8.30 -11.77 -5.60
N GLY A 131 -9.60 -11.51 -5.50
CA GLY A 131 -10.46 -11.25 -6.65
C GLY A 131 -10.85 -12.50 -7.46
N GLU A 132 -11.51 -12.28 -8.58
CA GLU A 132 -12.13 -13.34 -9.40
C GLU A 132 -11.16 -14.00 -10.40
N LYS A 133 -9.93 -13.49 -10.53
CA LYS A 133 -8.91 -14.01 -11.45
C LYS A 133 -7.83 -14.79 -10.70
N PRO A 134 -7.99 -16.12 -10.56
CA PRO A 134 -7.02 -17.00 -9.89
C PRO A 134 -5.56 -16.89 -10.35
N GLU A 135 -5.35 -16.46 -11.58
CA GLU A 135 -4.05 -16.42 -12.25
C GLU A 135 -3.13 -15.32 -11.68
N GLU A 136 -3.69 -14.30 -11.01
CA GLU A 136 -2.96 -13.14 -10.48
C GLU A 136 -2.47 -13.41 -9.06
N ASN A 137 -1.62 -14.44 -8.89
CA ASN A 137 -0.92 -14.65 -7.63
C ASN A 137 0.26 -13.68 -7.52
N HIS A 138 0.45 -13.08 -6.36
CA HIS A 138 1.66 -12.35 -6.03
C HIS A 138 2.46 -13.09 -4.96
N GLU A 139 3.79 -13.02 -5.06
CA GLU A 139 4.72 -13.71 -4.16
C GLU A 139 5.55 -12.70 -3.38
N PHE A 140 5.48 -12.78 -2.05
CA PHE A 140 6.37 -12.09 -1.14
C PHE A 140 7.53 -12.99 -0.74
N ASN A 141 8.71 -12.40 -0.69
CA ASN A 141 9.92 -13.03 -0.18
C ASN A 141 10.22 -12.47 1.21
N ILE A 142 9.99 -13.28 2.25
CA ILE A 142 10.20 -12.88 3.64
C ILE A 142 11.52 -13.48 4.13
N PRO A 143 12.51 -12.67 4.57
CA PRO A 143 13.75 -13.19 5.11
C PRO A 143 13.53 -14.07 6.35
N MET A 144 14.32 -15.13 6.46
CA MET A 144 14.35 -16.06 7.60
C MET A 144 15.71 -15.98 8.30
N LYS A 145 15.73 -16.12 9.62
CA LYS A 145 16.97 -16.22 10.40
C LYS A 145 16.88 -17.31 11.46
N THR A 146 18.02 -17.91 11.78
CA THR A 146 18.16 -18.77 12.97
C THR A 146 18.17 -17.89 14.21
N THR A 147 17.54 -18.35 15.30
CA THR A 147 17.65 -17.70 16.60
C THR A 147 19.10 -17.83 17.09
N GLU A 148 19.76 -16.71 17.40
CA GLU A 148 21.08 -16.69 18.07
C GLU A 148 21.00 -17.25 19.49
#